data_AF-A0A1Y2DTB9-F1
#
_entry.id   AF-A0A1Y2DTB9-F1
#
_cell.length_a   1.000
_cell.length_b   1.000
_cell.length_c   1.000
_cell.angle_alpha   90.00
_cell.angle_beta   90.00
_cell.angle_gamma   90.00
#
_symmetry.space_group_name_H-M   'P 1'
#
loop_
_entity.id
_entity.type
_entity.pdbx_description
1 polymer ?
#
loop_
_entity_poly.entity_id
_entity_poly.type
_entity_poly.pdbx_seq_one_letter_code
_entity_poly.pdbx_strand_id
1 'polypeptide(L)'
;MENKKGSLKEKAKAQLAILRVILPLLPFISRVILLHVLGKSETSKYLDLKSVLLVSILQRLCDPPQNKLQSITKLQALTTRDVPVKGRIWVSHVAAVVPPDTSIRDVLIAAIEGTKRDLVPGSADCRIPEIVPVEAEWTGYREDASREAKPPAVTEEEKYLRMMKGCKSPVTVLYFHGGAYYLMDPASHRPAVKNISKLTGGRVYSVRYRLAPQHPFPSALLDALVSYFTLLYPPPGSVHEAVPPENIVFGGDSAGGNLSLALLQTLLEIRRQNQRITWFHEDRHVPLPGGVTAISPWLDVVQGMPSWKRNQTWDYLPPPNVLDRKDPPCAAWPSNPPRRHVFIDDDYLLHPMASLTLSKSWKGAPPVYLTCGWECLADEGKWLVKKLSHDGVPVVFEEYEAMPHVFAFILTKRPEAARCLAGLTNFMKVAVENPAKIASRYTTIKARTCEEVKIDVDSLSPHSQDDLRKMAYMMIGTDSMPSAPIAKL
;
A
#
# COMPACT_ATOMS: atom_id res chain seq x y z
N MET A 1 30.80 -24.48 -26.03
CA MET A 1 30.58 -23.25 -26.84
C MET A 1 29.10 -22.91 -27.08
N GLU A 2 28.16 -23.87 -26.95
CA GLU A 2 26.72 -23.64 -27.16
C GLU A 2 26.07 -22.71 -26.12
N ASN A 3 26.48 -22.77 -24.86
CA ASN A 3 25.93 -21.94 -23.78
C ASN A 3 26.19 -20.42 -23.96
N LYS A 4 27.29 -20.02 -24.63
CA LYS A 4 27.59 -18.61 -24.94
C LYS A 4 26.74 -18.07 -26.09
N LYS A 5 26.41 -18.91 -27.09
CA LYS A 5 25.57 -18.53 -28.24
C LYS A 5 24.10 -18.34 -27.83
N GLY A 6 23.58 -19.14 -26.91
CA GLY A 6 22.26 -18.95 -26.31
C GLY A 6 22.14 -17.62 -25.56
N SER A 7 23.11 -17.30 -24.70
CA SER A 7 23.16 -16.05 -23.92
C SER A 7 23.25 -14.78 -24.79
N LEU A 8 24.01 -14.82 -25.89
CA LEU A 8 24.12 -13.68 -26.83
C LEU A 8 22.81 -13.44 -27.59
N LYS A 9 22.12 -14.50 -28.02
CA LYS A 9 20.80 -14.38 -28.67
C LYS A 9 19.74 -13.84 -27.73
N GLU A 10 19.75 -14.26 -26.46
CA GLU A 10 18.83 -13.71 -25.45
C GLU A 10 19.11 -12.25 -25.13
N LYS A 11 20.39 -11.86 -24.99
CA LYS A 11 20.78 -10.45 -24.81
C LYS A 11 20.38 -9.58 -26.00
N ALA A 12 20.59 -10.05 -27.23
CA ALA A 12 20.18 -9.34 -28.43
C ALA A 12 18.65 -9.20 -28.52
N LYS A 13 17.90 -10.25 -28.15
CA LYS A 13 16.43 -10.22 -28.11
C LYS A 13 15.91 -9.25 -27.05
N ALA A 14 16.55 -9.21 -25.88
CA ALA A 14 16.24 -8.25 -24.82
C ALA A 14 16.57 -6.81 -25.23
N GLN A 15 17.73 -6.58 -25.85
CA GLN A 15 18.12 -5.26 -26.38
C GLN A 15 17.17 -4.77 -27.48
N LEU A 16 16.75 -5.66 -28.38
CA LEU A 16 15.78 -5.33 -29.44
C LEU A 16 14.39 -5.03 -28.86
N ALA A 17 13.96 -5.75 -27.82
CA ALA A 17 12.71 -5.47 -27.12
C ALA A 17 12.76 -4.10 -26.40
N ILE A 18 13.86 -3.78 -25.73
CA ILE A 18 14.11 -2.47 -25.12
C ILE A 18 14.07 -1.36 -26.19
N LEU A 19 14.73 -1.57 -27.34
CA LEU A 19 14.76 -0.60 -28.43
C LEU A 19 13.34 -0.35 -28.99
N ARG A 20 12.51 -1.39 -29.14
CA ARG A 20 11.11 -1.24 -29.58
C ARG A 20 10.24 -0.44 -28.62
N VAL A 21 10.55 -0.46 -27.32
CA VAL A 21 9.84 0.34 -26.31
C VAL A 21 10.36 1.78 -26.27
N ILE A 22 11.68 1.98 -26.40
CA ILE A 22 12.31 3.30 -26.29
C ILE A 22 12.14 4.13 -27.57
N LEU A 23 12.24 3.52 -28.76
CA LEU A 23 12.24 4.23 -30.04
C LEU A 23 11.00 5.14 -30.21
N PRO A 24 9.76 4.70 -29.91
CA PRO A 24 8.58 5.58 -29.98
C PRO A 24 8.57 6.69 -28.91
N LEU A 25 9.33 6.53 -27.82
CA LEU A 25 9.42 7.51 -26.73
C LEU A 25 10.53 8.55 -26.95
N LEU A 26 11.42 8.36 -27.95
CA LEU A 26 12.56 9.25 -28.17
C LEU A 26 12.20 10.72 -28.31
N PRO A 27 11.20 11.15 -29.12
CA PRO A 27 10.86 12.57 -29.21
C PRO A 27 10.43 13.17 -27.87
N PHE A 28 9.69 12.39 -27.07
CA PHE A 28 9.26 12.79 -25.74
C PHE A 28 10.44 12.87 -24.77
N ILE A 29 11.30 11.85 -24.73
CA ILE A 29 12.52 11.81 -23.90
C ILE A 29 13.44 12.99 -24.24
N SER A 30 13.69 13.26 -25.53
CA SER A 30 14.52 14.38 -25.99
C SER A 30 13.95 15.73 -25.54
N ARG A 31 12.62 15.91 -25.60
CA ARG A 31 11.96 17.12 -25.09
C ARG A 31 12.15 17.27 -23.58
N VAL A 32 11.97 16.20 -22.80
CA VAL A 32 12.17 16.22 -21.35
C VAL A 32 13.62 16.58 -21.00
N ILE A 33 14.60 15.98 -21.69
CA ILE A 33 16.03 16.31 -21.52
C ILE A 33 16.27 17.79 -21.82
N LEU A 34 15.80 18.29 -22.96
CA LEU A 34 16.01 19.68 -23.35
C LEU A 34 15.42 20.65 -22.33
N LEU A 35 14.18 20.43 -21.89
CA LEU A 35 13.53 21.30 -20.90
C LEU A 35 14.26 21.27 -19.55
N HIS A 36 14.73 20.09 -19.12
CA HIS A 36 15.46 19.95 -17.87
C HIS A 36 16.82 20.64 -17.92
N VAL A 37 17.60 20.42 -18.99
CA VAL A 37 18.93 21.02 -19.19
C VAL A 37 18.85 22.54 -19.30
N LEU A 38 17.81 23.07 -19.96
CA LEU A 38 17.57 24.50 -20.05
C LEU A 38 17.00 25.12 -18.76
N GLY A 39 16.77 24.33 -17.70
CA GLY A 39 16.14 24.81 -16.46
C GLY A 39 14.69 25.30 -16.64
N LYS A 40 14.04 24.89 -17.74
CA LYS A 40 12.69 25.33 -18.12
C LYS A 40 11.59 24.42 -17.56
N SER A 41 11.93 23.27 -16.95
CA SER A 41 10.96 22.46 -16.21
C SER A 41 10.97 22.83 -14.73
N GLU A 42 9.80 22.97 -14.11
CA GLU A 42 9.69 23.29 -12.68
C GLU A 42 10.41 22.25 -11.79
N THR A 43 10.39 20.99 -12.23
CA THR A 43 11.04 19.85 -11.57
C THR A 43 12.58 19.89 -11.59
N SER A 44 13.22 20.64 -12.49
CA SER A 44 14.69 20.62 -12.65
C SER A 44 15.45 21.22 -11.46
N LYS A 45 14.78 22.10 -10.71
CA LYS A 45 15.32 22.70 -9.49
C LYS A 45 15.50 21.68 -8.37
N TYR A 46 14.67 20.64 -8.37
CA TYR A 46 14.56 19.68 -7.26
C TYR A 46 15.16 18.33 -7.64
N LEU A 47 14.79 17.78 -8.78
CA LEU A 47 15.17 16.44 -9.21
C LEU A 47 16.38 16.47 -10.14
N ASP A 48 17.12 15.36 -10.18
CA ASP A 48 18.13 15.14 -11.23
C ASP A 48 17.47 14.62 -12.52
N LEU A 49 18.18 14.74 -13.64
CA LEU A 49 17.66 14.35 -14.96
C LEU A 49 17.20 12.88 -15.01
N LYS A 50 17.92 11.97 -14.35
CA LYS A 50 17.58 10.55 -14.36
C LYS A 50 16.26 10.29 -13.64
N SER A 51 16.03 10.99 -12.53
CA SER A 51 14.79 10.92 -11.77
C SER A 51 13.63 11.50 -12.57
N VAL A 52 13.80 12.68 -13.20
CA VAL A 52 12.77 13.28 -14.06
C VAL A 52 12.43 12.37 -15.25
N LEU A 53 13.42 11.75 -15.89
CA LEU A 53 13.19 10.79 -16.97
C LEU A 53 12.43 9.55 -16.49
N LEU A 54 12.79 9.00 -15.34
CA LEU A 54 12.10 7.83 -14.78
C LEU A 54 10.63 8.15 -14.47
N VAL A 55 10.35 9.26 -13.80
CA VAL A 55 8.98 9.73 -13.50
C VAL A 55 8.19 9.95 -14.80
N SER A 56 8.80 10.60 -15.80
CA SER A 56 8.16 10.85 -17.10
C SER A 56 7.83 9.56 -17.86
N ILE A 57 8.68 8.53 -17.75
CA ILE A 57 8.42 7.22 -18.34
C ILE A 57 7.27 6.52 -17.59
N LEU A 58 7.28 6.55 -16.26
CA LEU A 58 6.20 5.97 -15.44
C LEU A 58 4.85 6.64 -15.76
N GLN A 59 4.83 7.96 -15.92
CA GLN A 59 3.62 8.71 -16.27
C GLN A 59 3.01 8.18 -17.58
N ARG A 60 3.85 7.91 -18.59
CA ARG A 60 3.40 7.33 -19.87
C ARG A 60 2.92 5.88 -19.77
N LEU A 61 3.42 5.12 -18.80
CA LEU A 61 3.00 3.73 -18.56
C LEU A 61 1.69 3.67 -17.77
N CYS A 62 1.48 4.60 -16.84
CA CYS A 62 0.28 4.70 -16.01
C CYS A 62 -0.89 5.38 -16.72
N ASP A 63 -0.62 6.32 -17.63
CA ASP A 63 -1.62 7.02 -18.45
C ASP A 63 -1.30 6.87 -19.96
N PRO A 64 -1.42 5.65 -20.52
CA PRO A 64 -1.17 5.44 -21.93
C PRO A 64 -2.31 6.03 -22.78
N PRO A 65 -2.04 6.47 -24.03
CA PRO A 65 -3.09 6.91 -24.96
C PRO A 65 -4.18 5.85 -25.14
N GLN A 66 -5.42 6.28 -25.42
CA GLN A 66 -6.60 5.40 -25.48
C GLN A 66 -6.41 4.18 -26.40
N ASN A 67 -5.75 4.34 -27.55
CA ASN A 67 -5.47 3.25 -28.50
C ASN A 67 -4.41 2.24 -28.02
N LYS A 68 -3.77 2.48 -26.87
CA LYS A 68 -2.77 1.61 -26.23
C LYS A 68 -3.21 1.07 -24.88
N LEU A 69 -4.41 1.41 -24.40
CA LEU A 69 -4.96 0.86 -23.18
C LEU A 69 -4.97 -0.67 -23.25
N GLN A 70 -4.60 -1.30 -22.14
CA GLN A 70 -4.62 -2.75 -21.98
C GLN A 70 -5.80 -3.11 -21.09
N SER A 71 -6.45 -4.25 -21.35
CA SER A 71 -7.50 -4.74 -20.47
C SER A 71 -6.96 -5.07 -19.07
N ILE A 72 -7.83 -5.02 -18.06
CA ILE A 72 -7.46 -5.29 -16.67
C ILE A 72 -6.84 -6.68 -16.50
N THR A 73 -7.41 -7.73 -17.10
CA THR A 73 -6.84 -9.09 -17.04
C THR A 73 -5.41 -9.15 -17.58
N LYS A 74 -5.11 -8.38 -18.64
CA LYS A 74 -3.76 -8.34 -19.23
C LYS A 74 -2.78 -7.57 -18.34
N LEU A 75 -3.22 -6.49 -17.71
CA LEU A 75 -2.42 -5.74 -16.74
C LEU A 75 -2.12 -6.58 -15.49
N GLN A 76 -3.11 -7.31 -14.98
CA GLN A 76 -2.92 -8.27 -13.88
C GLN A 76 -1.87 -9.31 -14.25
N ALA A 77 -2.05 -10.03 -15.36
CA ALA A 77 -1.10 -11.05 -15.80
C ALA A 77 0.35 -10.52 -15.98
N LEU A 78 0.50 -9.25 -16.36
CA LEU A 78 1.81 -8.62 -16.48
C LEU A 78 2.42 -8.26 -15.12
N THR A 79 1.61 -7.74 -14.20
CA THR A 79 2.07 -7.16 -12.93
C THR A 79 2.14 -8.16 -11.79
N THR A 80 1.41 -9.28 -11.87
CA THR A 80 1.41 -10.37 -10.87
C THR A 80 2.37 -11.51 -11.22
N ARG A 81 3.17 -11.35 -12.28
CA ARG A 81 4.13 -12.37 -12.69
C ARG A 81 5.16 -12.61 -11.60
N ASP A 82 5.30 -13.85 -11.15
CA ASP A 82 6.34 -14.23 -10.21
C ASP A 82 7.74 -14.04 -10.82
N VAL A 83 8.53 -13.18 -10.17
CA VAL A 83 9.89 -12.81 -10.59
C VAL A 83 10.87 -13.71 -9.84
N PRO A 84 11.72 -14.50 -10.51
CA PRO A 84 12.61 -15.44 -9.83
C PRO A 84 13.41 -14.79 -8.69
N VAL A 85 13.35 -15.41 -7.51
CA VAL A 85 14.08 -14.97 -6.33
C VAL A 85 15.58 -15.06 -6.60
N LYS A 86 16.30 -13.94 -6.43
CA LYS A 86 17.75 -13.84 -6.63
C LYS A 86 18.42 -12.95 -5.62
N GLY A 87 19.61 -13.35 -5.21
CA GLY A 87 20.53 -12.56 -4.41
C GLY A 87 20.35 -12.71 -2.91
N ARG A 88 20.57 -11.61 -2.19
CA ARG A 88 20.59 -11.53 -0.71
C ARG A 88 19.20 -11.48 -0.09
N ILE A 89 18.37 -12.46 -0.41
CA ILE A 89 17.00 -12.57 0.08
C ILE A 89 16.65 -14.03 0.33
N TRP A 90 16.00 -14.27 1.45
CA TRP A 90 15.23 -15.49 1.70
C TRP A 90 13.77 -15.20 1.35
N VAL A 91 13.13 -16.14 0.65
CA VAL A 91 11.68 -16.15 0.41
C VAL A 91 11.20 -17.56 0.73
N SER A 92 10.24 -17.67 1.64
CA SER A 92 9.50 -18.89 1.94
C SER A 92 8.02 -18.66 1.68
N HIS A 93 7.44 -19.46 0.80
CA HIS A 93 6.04 -19.37 0.40
C HIS A 93 5.16 -20.14 1.37
N VAL A 94 4.07 -19.51 1.81
CA VAL A 94 3.08 -20.11 2.71
C VAL A 94 1.67 -19.77 2.24
N ALA A 95 0.70 -20.57 2.66
CA ALA A 95 -0.71 -20.25 2.52
C ALA A 95 -1.40 -20.51 3.86
N ALA A 96 -2.15 -19.52 4.34
CA ALA A 96 -2.99 -19.69 5.52
C ALA A 96 -4.06 -20.75 5.25
N VAL A 97 -4.27 -21.64 6.21
CA VAL A 97 -5.36 -22.63 6.15
C VAL A 97 -6.69 -21.91 6.36
N VAL A 98 -7.72 -22.34 5.64
CA VAL A 98 -9.09 -21.82 5.84
C VAL A 98 -9.56 -22.19 7.23
N PRO A 99 -9.91 -21.22 8.11
CA PRO A 99 -10.52 -21.55 9.39
C PRO A 99 -11.86 -22.26 9.16
N PRO A 100 -12.19 -23.27 9.98
CA PRO A 100 -13.50 -23.94 9.88
C PRO A 100 -14.65 -23.01 10.29
N ASP A 101 -14.36 -21.96 11.06
CA ASP A 101 -15.33 -21.01 11.61
C ASP A 101 -15.52 -19.81 10.67
N THR A 102 -16.76 -19.31 10.54
CA THR A 102 -17.06 -18.09 9.76
C THR A 102 -16.89 -16.78 10.55
N SER A 103 -16.66 -16.89 11.87
CA SER A 103 -16.66 -15.77 12.81
C SER A 103 -15.76 -14.61 12.38
N ILE A 104 -14.57 -14.88 11.82
CA ILE A 104 -13.65 -13.83 11.34
C ILE A 104 -14.27 -12.95 10.25
N ARG A 105 -15.03 -13.55 9.34
CA ARG A 105 -15.76 -12.82 8.29
C ARG A 105 -16.96 -12.10 8.86
N ASP A 106 -17.73 -12.78 9.71
CA ASP A 106 -18.98 -12.22 10.23
C ASP A 106 -18.70 -11.00 11.13
N VAL A 107 -17.64 -11.06 11.94
CA VAL A 107 -17.14 -9.92 12.75
C VAL A 107 -16.59 -8.79 11.86
N LEU A 108 -15.89 -9.10 10.76
CA LEU A 108 -15.47 -8.09 9.79
C LEU A 108 -16.67 -7.36 9.19
N ILE A 109 -17.69 -8.09 8.73
CA ILE A 109 -18.89 -7.50 8.15
C ILE A 109 -19.63 -6.64 9.19
N ALA A 110 -19.75 -7.11 10.44
CA ALA A 110 -20.33 -6.32 11.52
C ALA A 110 -19.55 -5.01 11.78
N ALA A 111 -18.22 -5.05 11.70
CA ALA A 111 -17.38 -3.86 11.84
C ALA A 111 -17.58 -2.87 10.67
N ILE A 112 -17.68 -3.37 9.43
CA ILE A 112 -17.98 -2.56 8.24
C ILE A 112 -19.35 -1.89 8.41
N GLU A 113 -20.40 -2.68 8.63
CA GLU A 113 -21.77 -2.20 8.77
C GLU A 113 -21.92 -1.20 9.93
N GLY A 114 -21.21 -1.41 11.04
CA GLY A 114 -21.17 -0.47 12.16
C GLY A 114 -20.58 0.91 11.83
N THR A 115 -19.86 1.04 10.72
CA THR A 115 -19.18 2.28 10.30
C THR A 115 -19.81 2.99 9.09
N LYS A 116 -20.76 2.37 8.39
CA LYS A 116 -21.34 2.89 7.14
C LYS A 116 -22.07 4.25 7.28
N ARG A 117 -22.82 4.42 8.37
CA ARG A 117 -23.59 5.63 8.72
C ARG A 117 -24.43 6.18 7.55
N ASP A 118 -24.53 7.51 7.45
CA ASP A 118 -25.19 8.28 6.39
C ASP A 118 -24.33 8.42 5.12
N LEU A 119 -23.17 7.75 5.05
CA LEU A 119 -22.29 7.76 3.87
C LEU A 119 -22.60 6.62 2.89
N VAL A 120 -23.37 5.64 3.31
CA VAL A 120 -23.82 4.50 2.50
C VAL A 120 -25.35 4.44 2.58
N PRO A 121 -26.07 4.19 1.47
CA PRO A 121 -27.52 4.04 1.50
C PRO A 121 -27.95 2.96 2.50
N GLY A 122 -28.97 3.25 3.33
CA GLY A 122 -29.42 2.33 4.38
C GLY A 122 -29.92 0.97 3.86
N SER A 123 -30.35 0.90 2.60
CA SER A 123 -30.77 -0.31 1.90
C SER A 123 -29.62 -1.10 1.25
N ALA A 124 -28.40 -0.56 1.24
CA ALA A 124 -27.24 -1.23 0.67
C ALA A 124 -26.58 -2.13 1.74
N ASP A 125 -26.27 -3.35 1.32
CA ASP A 125 -25.60 -4.37 2.12
C ASP A 125 -24.19 -4.61 1.60
N CYS A 126 -23.25 -4.86 2.52
CA CYS A 126 -21.88 -5.14 2.15
C CYS A 126 -21.80 -6.51 1.49
N ARG A 127 -21.04 -6.59 0.39
CA ARG A 127 -20.72 -7.88 -0.23
C ARG A 127 -20.02 -8.78 0.79
N ILE A 128 -20.51 -10.00 0.93
CA ILE A 128 -19.94 -11.00 1.84
C ILE A 128 -18.83 -11.77 1.09
N PRO A 129 -17.53 -11.60 1.43
CA PRO A 129 -16.45 -12.31 0.76
C PRO A 129 -16.33 -13.76 1.27
N GLU A 130 -15.90 -14.67 0.39
CA GLU A 130 -15.55 -16.03 0.79
C GLU A 130 -14.26 -16.05 1.64
N ILE A 131 -14.18 -16.99 2.57
CA ILE A 131 -12.96 -17.30 3.32
C ILE A 131 -12.18 -18.34 2.51
N VAL A 132 -11.00 -17.97 2.05
CA VAL A 132 -10.15 -18.79 1.17
C VAL A 132 -8.74 -18.90 1.75
N PRO A 133 -7.91 -19.85 1.29
CA PRO A 133 -6.49 -19.85 1.65
C PRO A 133 -5.86 -18.53 1.22
N VAL A 134 -5.17 -17.86 2.15
CA VAL A 134 -4.48 -16.60 1.87
C VAL A 134 -2.99 -16.88 1.69
N GLU A 135 -2.49 -16.71 0.47
CA GLU A 135 -1.08 -16.88 0.17
C GLU A 135 -0.24 -15.71 0.71
N ALA A 136 0.98 -16.01 1.12
CA ALA A 136 1.94 -15.02 1.58
C ALA A 136 3.39 -15.46 1.36
N GLU A 137 4.31 -14.49 1.48
CA GLU A 137 5.75 -14.71 1.42
C GLU A 137 6.42 -14.21 2.70
N TRP A 138 7.05 -15.15 3.42
CA TRP A 138 8.04 -14.80 4.43
C TRP A 138 9.33 -14.33 3.75
N THR A 139 9.76 -13.11 4.06
CA THR A 139 10.99 -12.53 3.53
C THR A 139 11.97 -12.18 4.67
N GLY A 140 13.23 -12.55 4.46
CA GLY A 140 14.34 -12.18 5.34
C GLY A 140 15.60 -11.84 4.54
N TYR A 141 16.55 -11.16 5.19
CA TYR A 141 17.82 -10.81 4.54
C TYR A 141 18.79 -12.00 4.58
N ARG A 142 19.36 -12.35 3.42
CA ARG A 142 20.33 -13.44 3.29
C ARG A 142 21.75 -12.86 3.18
N GLU A 143 22.40 -12.68 4.33
CA GLU A 143 23.68 -11.98 4.45
C GLU A 143 24.84 -12.70 3.74
N ASP A 144 24.84 -14.03 3.80
CA ASP A 144 25.85 -14.95 3.24
C ASP A 144 25.80 -15.09 1.71
N ALA A 145 24.74 -14.61 1.06
CA ALA A 145 24.55 -14.77 -0.39
C ALA A 145 25.30 -13.73 -1.24
N SER A 146 25.72 -14.15 -2.43
CA SER A 146 26.14 -13.24 -3.50
C SER A 146 24.93 -12.56 -4.13
N ARG A 147 25.14 -11.50 -4.93
CA ARG A 147 24.04 -10.77 -5.61
C ARG A 147 23.29 -11.63 -6.64
N GLU A 148 23.94 -12.63 -7.20
CA GLU A 148 23.38 -13.51 -8.23
C GLU A 148 23.02 -14.91 -7.68
N ALA A 149 23.17 -15.12 -6.37
CA ALA A 149 22.89 -16.41 -5.75
C ALA A 149 21.42 -16.79 -5.95
N LYS A 150 21.20 -18.05 -6.33
CA LYS A 150 19.87 -18.64 -6.32
C LYS A 150 19.52 -19.12 -4.89
N PRO A 151 18.24 -19.15 -4.53
CA PRO A 151 17.79 -19.85 -3.33
C PRO A 151 18.21 -21.32 -3.39
N PRO A 152 18.53 -21.94 -2.24
CA PRO A 152 18.73 -23.38 -2.18
C PRO A 152 17.45 -24.12 -2.57
N ALA A 153 17.60 -25.26 -3.24
CA ALA A 153 16.50 -26.16 -3.61
C ALA A 153 16.11 -27.05 -2.42
N VAL A 154 15.48 -26.44 -1.41
CA VAL A 154 14.97 -27.10 -0.20
C VAL A 154 13.48 -26.75 -0.01
N THR A 155 12.81 -27.42 0.93
CA THR A 155 11.39 -27.17 1.25
C THR A 155 11.15 -25.74 1.74
N GLU A 156 9.92 -25.24 1.63
CA GLU A 156 9.56 -23.90 2.12
C GLU A 156 9.76 -23.76 3.63
N GLU A 157 9.49 -24.82 4.39
CA GLU A 157 9.77 -24.90 5.83
C GLU A 157 11.27 -24.76 6.13
N GLU A 158 12.14 -25.51 5.42
CA GLU A 158 13.58 -25.41 5.61
C GLU A 158 14.11 -24.03 5.19
N LYS A 159 13.54 -23.40 4.16
CA LYS A 159 13.85 -22.00 3.83
C LYS A 159 13.47 -21.06 4.96
N TYR A 160 12.30 -21.24 5.56
CA TYR A 160 11.83 -20.45 6.71
C TYR A 160 12.78 -20.62 7.91
N LEU A 161 13.09 -21.86 8.31
CA LEU A 161 13.99 -22.13 9.43
C LEU A 161 15.39 -21.54 9.21
N ARG A 162 15.95 -21.62 8.00
CA ARG A 162 17.24 -20.98 7.67
C ARG A 162 17.17 -19.47 7.67
N MET A 163 16.07 -18.90 7.18
CA MET A 163 15.83 -17.45 7.25
C MET A 163 15.82 -16.98 8.71
N MET A 164 15.11 -17.70 9.57
CA MET A 164 14.96 -17.38 10.99
C MET A 164 16.27 -17.38 11.76
N LYS A 165 17.24 -18.25 11.40
CA LYS A 165 18.61 -18.23 11.97
C LYS A 165 19.34 -16.89 11.73
N GLY A 166 18.94 -16.14 10.70
CA GLY A 166 19.49 -14.83 10.36
C GLY A 166 18.70 -13.63 10.91
N CYS A 167 17.52 -13.84 11.52
CA CYS A 167 16.73 -12.78 12.11
C CYS A 167 17.35 -12.34 13.45
N LYS A 168 17.69 -11.05 13.55
CA LYS A 168 18.38 -10.44 14.71
C LYS A 168 17.47 -9.56 15.57
N SER A 169 16.21 -9.36 15.14
CA SER A 169 15.20 -8.55 15.82
C SER A 169 13.85 -9.30 15.82
N PRO A 170 13.02 -9.13 16.87
CA PRO A 170 11.68 -9.72 16.92
C PRO A 170 10.68 -9.08 15.94
N VAL A 171 11.01 -7.93 15.35
CA VAL A 171 10.16 -7.20 14.41
C VAL A 171 9.64 -8.11 13.30
N THR A 172 8.30 -8.19 13.20
CA THR A 172 7.57 -8.84 12.12
C THR A 172 6.74 -7.79 11.40
N VAL A 173 7.08 -7.51 10.14
CA VAL A 173 6.28 -6.56 9.33
C VAL A 173 5.21 -7.33 8.58
N LEU A 174 3.93 -7.10 8.89
CA LEU A 174 2.81 -7.57 8.06
C LEU A 174 2.66 -6.58 6.90
N TYR A 175 3.04 -6.99 5.69
CA TYR A 175 3.20 -6.09 4.56
C TYR A 175 2.14 -6.29 3.49
N PHE A 176 1.55 -5.18 3.04
CA PHE A 176 0.59 -5.13 1.95
C PHE A 176 1.16 -4.28 0.81
N HIS A 177 1.23 -4.88 -0.37
CA HIS A 177 1.81 -4.22 -1.55
C HIS A 177 0.91 -3.12 -2.13
N GLY A 178 1.48 -2.16 -2.85
CA GLY A 178 0.73 -1.21 -3.67
C GLY A 178 0.15 -1.85 -4.93
N GLY A 179 -0.45 -1.03 -5.81
CA GLY A 179 -1.04 -1.51 -7.07
C GLY A 179 -2.55 -1.28 -7.21
N ALA A 180 -3.08 -0.24 -6.56
CA ALA A 180 -4.47 0.20 -6.71
C ALA A 180 -5.53 -0.90 -6.47
N TYR A 181 -5.22 -1.90 -5.63
CA TYR A 181 -6.05 -3.09 -5.35
C TYR A 181 -6.31 -4.05 -6.53
N TYR A 182 -5.84 -3.76 -7.74
CA TYR A 182 -6.06 -4.62 -8.91
C TYR A 182 -4.79 -5.02 -9.66
N LEU A 183 -3.62 -4.57 -9.21
CA LEU A 183 -2.32 -4.84 -9.82
C LEU A 183 -1.32 -5.33 -8.77
N MET A 184 -0.19 -5.84 -9.27
CA MET A 184 0.99 -6.18 -8.49
C MET A 184 0.75 -7.32 -7.49
N ASP A 185 1.81 -7.67 -6.76
CA ASP A 185 1.95 -8.94 -6.07
C ASP A 185 3.14 -8.84 -5.08
N PRO A 186 3.21 -9.64 -3.99
CA PRO A 186 4.41 -9.73 -3.15
C PRO A 186 5.73 -9.86 -3.93
N ALA A 187 5.73 -10.60 -5.05
CA ALA A 187 6.89 -10.80 -5.89
C ALA A 187 7.45 -9.50 -6.47
N SER A 188 6.61 -8.52 -6.80
CA SER A 188 7.07 -7.22 -7.31
C SER A 188 7.68 -6.34 -6.22
N HIS A 189 7.34 -6.60 -4.94
CA HIS A 189 7.79 -5.84 -3.78
C HIS A 189 9.01 -6.44 -3.06
N ARG A 190 9.44 -7.67 -3.42
CA ARG A 190 10.64 -8.33 -2.87
C ARG A 190 11.87 -7.42 -2.71
N PRO A 191 12.23 -6.54 -3.66
CA PRO A 191 13.36 -5.63 -3.47
C PRO A 191 13.17 -4.65 -2.30
N ALA A 192 11.96 -4.11 -2.12
CA ALA A 192 11.62 -3.20 -1.05
C ALA A 192 11.60 -3.93 0.30
N VAL A 193 10.83 -5.02 0.41
CA VAL A 193 10.70 -5.76 1.67
C VAL A 193 12.00 -6.45 2.12
N LYS A 194 12.89 -6.82 1.19
CA LYS A 194 14.26 -7.25 1.51
C LYS A 194 15.08 -6.14 2.19
N ASN A 195 14.94 -4.90 1.75
CA ASN A 195 15.64 -3.80 2.39
C ASN A 195 15.03 -3.47 3.75
N ILE A 196 13.71 -3.58 3.90
CA ILE A 196 13.01 -3.48 5.19
C ILE A 196 13.52 -4.56 6.15
N SER A 197 13.54 -5.83 5.74
CA SER A 197 14.04 -6.93 6.59
C SER A 197 15.52 -6.73 6.96
N LYS A 198 16.35 -6.24 6.03
CA LYS A 198 17.76 -5.93 6.29
C LYS A 198 17.92 -4.85 7.36
N LEU A 199 17.20 -3.74 7.25
CA LEU A 199 17.39 -2.56 8.10
C LEU A 199 16.73 -2.73 9.47
N THR A 200 15.61 -3.44 9.54
CA THR A 200 14.99 -3.82 10.81
C THR A 200 15.76 -4.94 11.51
N GLY A 201 16.43 -5.80 10.75
CA GLY A 201 16.98 -7.06 11.26
C GLY A 201 15.90 -8.12 11.52
N GLY A 202 14.65 -7.81 11.21
CA GLY A 202 13.49 -8.68 11.41
C GLY A 202 13.10 -9.42 10.14
N ARG A 203 11.80 -9.72 10.04
CA ARG A 203 11.17 -10.51 8.97
C ARG A 203 9.93 -9.80 8.45
N VAL A 204 9.59 -10.06 7.20
CA VAL A 204 8.41 -9.48 6.54
C VAL A 204 7.48 -10.60 6.09
N TYR A 205 6.20 -10.52 6.43
CA TYR A 205 5.13 -11.37 5.94
C TYR A 205 4.34 -10.60 4.88
N SER A 206 4.64 -10.84 3.60
CA SER A 206 4.01 -10.11 2.49
C SER A 206 2.78 -10.86 2.00
N VAL A 207 1.60 -10.24 2.14
CA VAL A 207 0.32 -10.89 1.83
C VAL A 207 0.00 -10.78 0.33
N ARG A 208 -0.34 -11.90 -0.30
CA ARG A 208 -0.90 -11.96 -1.66
C ARG A 208 -2.43 -11.85 -1.57
N TYR A 209 -2.91 -10.68 -1.15
CA TYR A 209 -4.34 -10.45 -0.97
C TYR A 209 -5.06 -10.48 -2.32
N ARG A 210 -6.34 -10.89 -2.31
CA ARG A 210 -7.15 -10.99 -3.53
C ARG A 210 -7.33 -9.64 -4.21
N LEU A 211 -7.19 -9.64 -5.53
CA LEU A 211 -7.29 -8.45 -6.35
C LEU A 211 -8.72 -8.23 -6.86
N ALA A 212 -9.11 -6.97 -6.93
CA ALA A 212 -10.26 -6.53 -7.69
C ALA A 212 -9.94 -6.55 -9.21
N PRO A 213 -10.93 -6.57 -10.12
CA PRO A 213 -12.37 -6.55 -9.89
C PRO A 213 -12.98 -7.92 -9.55
N GLN A 214 -12.24 -9.01 -9.64
CA GLN A 214 -12.74 -10.36 -9.34
C GLN A 214 -13.19 -10.47 -7.87
N HIS A 215 -12.45 -9.82 -6.98
CA HIS A 215 -12.72 -9.79 -5.55
C HIS A 215 -12.71 -8.34 -5.04
N PRO A 216 -13.82 -7.59 -5.20
CA PRO A 216 -13.90 -6.22 -4.72
C PRO A 216 -13.88 -6.17 -3.18
N PHE A 217 -13.81 -4.94 -2.64
CA PHE A 217 -14.01 -4.65 -1.23
C PHE A 217 -15.25 -5.40 -0.69
N PRO A 218 -15.14 -6.09 0.47
CA PRO A 218 -14.03 -6.07 1.44
C PRO A 218 -13.07 -7.27 1.33
N SER A 219 -12.95 -7.94 0.19
CA SER A 219 -12.18 -9.20 0.06
C SER A 219 -10.71 -9.10 0.51
N ALA A 220 -9.99 -8.07 0.05
CA ALA A 220 -8.60 -7.85 0.46
C ALA A 220 -8.46 -7.53 1.97
N LEU A 221 -9.47 -6.89 2.56
CA LEU A 221 -9.52 -6.58 4.00
C LEU A 221 -9.75 -7.84 4.83
N LEU A 222 -10.57 -8.78 4.35
CA LEU A 222 -10.69 -10.11 4.96
C LEU A 222 -9.35 -10.87 4.90
N ASP A 223 -8.67 -10.85 3.75
CA ASP A 223 -7.39 -11.53 3.59
C ASP A 223 -6.31 -10.94 4.53
N ALA A 224 -6.34 -9.62 4.74
CA ALA A 224 -5.48 -8.92 5.69
C ALA A 224 -5.77 -9.32 7.14
N LEU A 225 -7.05 -9.43 7.53
CA LEU A 225 -7.47 -9.86 8.86
C LEU A 225 -7.09 -11.32 9.13
N VAL A 226 -7.33 -12.22 8.15
CA VAL A 226 -6.91 -13.63 8.20
C VAL A 226 -5.40 -13.76 8.34
N SER A 227 -4.63 -12.96 7.61
CA SER A 227 -3.17 -12.95 7.71
C SER A 227 -2.68 -12.50 9.09
N TYR A 228 -3.30 -11.46 9.66
CA TYR A 228 -2.99 -11.00 11.01
C TYR A 228 -3.30 -12.07 12.07
N PHE A 229 -4.46 -12.73 11.96
CA PHE A 229 -4.83 -13.83 12.84
C PHE A 229 -3.93 -15.05 12.68
N THR A 230 -3.48 -15.35 11.47
CA THR A 230 -2.50 -16.40 11.21
C THR A 230 -1.19 -16.10 11.93
N LEU A 231 -0.72 -14.85 11.93
CA LEU A 231 0.49 -14.45 12.67
C LEU A 231 0.34 -14.56 14.19
N LEU A 232 -0.79 -14.10 14.74
CA LEU A 232 -1.06 -14.10 16.18
C LEU A 232 -1.34 -15.52 16.72
N TYR A 233 -2.13 -16.28 15.98
CA TYR A 233 -2.72 -17.56 16.38
C TYR A 233 -2.52 -18.58 15.25
N PRO A 234 -1.27 -19.00 14.99
CA PRO A 234 -0.95 -19.89 13.88
C PRO A 234 -1.80 -21.17 13.92
N PRO A 235 -2.52 -21.49 12.83
CA PRO A 235 -3.22 -22.75 12.70
C PRO A 235 -2.30 -23.97 12.84
N PRO A 236 -2.83 -25.16 13.17
CA PRO A 236 -2.06 -26.39 13.13
C PRO A 236 -1.34 -26.59 11.79
N GLY A 237 -0.05 -26.92 11.82
CA GLY A 237 0.78 -27.09 10.62
C GLY A 237 1.41 -25.79 10.08
N SER A 238 1.23 -24.66 10.75
CA SER A 238 1.96 -23.43 10.42
C SER A 238 3.46 -23.60 10.61
N VAL A 239 4.25 -23.06 9.69
CA VAL A 239 5.73 -23.09 9.75
C VAL A 239 6.32 -22.17 10.82
N HIS A 240 5.50 -21.33 11.45
CA HIS A 240 5.94 -20.32 12.41
C HIS A 240 5.17 -20.42 13.73
N GLU A 241 5.81 -19.97 14.80
CA GLU A 241 5.19 -19.82 16.12
C GLU A 241 4.36 -18.53 16.20
N ALA A 242 3.53 -18.43 17.25
CA ALA A 242 2.73 -17.25 17.51
C ALA A 242 3.61 -16.00 17.64
N VAL A 243 3.27 -14.95 16.90
CA VAL A 243 3.98 -13.68 16.96
C VAL A 243 3.23 -12.76 17.92
N PRO A 244 3.86 -12.28 19.01
CA PRO A 244 3.22 -11.32 19.91
C PRO A 244 2.76 -10.06 19.15
N PRO A 245 1.56 -9.53 19.41
CA PRO A 245 1.01 -8.40 18.67
C PRO A 245 1.91 -7.16 18.72
N GLU A 246 2.58 -6.90 19.84
CA GLU A 246 3.55 -5.83 20.03
C GLU A 246 4.79 -5.95 19.13
N ASN A 247 5.09 -7.14 18.62
CA ASN A 247 6.18 -7.40 17.67
C ASN A 247 5.74 -7.27 16.21
N ILE A 248 4.44 -7.07 15.95
CA ILE A 248 3.89 -6.92 14.61
C ILE A 248 3.75 -5.44 14.28
N VAL A 249 4.30 -5.02 13.14
CA VAL A 249 4.08 -3.68 12.58
C VAL A 249 3.41 -3.83 11.22
N PHE A 250 2.30 -3.13 11.01
CA PHE A 250 1.68 -3.12 9.68
C PHE A 250 2.48 -2.21 8.75
N GLY A 251 2.65 -2.64 7.50
CA GLY A 251 3.38 -1.89 6.50
C GLY A 251 2.70 -1.97 5.15
N GLY A 252 2.72 -0.88 4.40
CA GLY A 252 2.30 -0.91 3.02
C GLY A 252 2.50 0.40 2.29
N ASP A 253 2.39 0.34 0.98
CA ASP A 253 2.51 1.50 0.10
C ASP A 253 1.25 1.68 -0.76
N SER A 254 0.88 2.92 -1.08
CA SER A 254 -0.27 3.20 -1.96
C SER A 254 -1.56 2.52 -1.46
N ALA A 255 -2.18 1.67 -2.28
CA ALA A 255 -3.31 0.82 -1.88
C ALA A 255 -3.00 -0.13 -0.72
N GLY A 256 -1.78 -0.64 -0.58
CA GLY A 256 -1.36 -1.43 0.57
C GLY A 256 -1.22 -0.59 1.85
N GLY A 257 -0.86 0.68 1.70
CA GLY A 257 -0.90 1.67 2.78
C GLY A 257 -2.34 1.92 3.26
N ASN A 258 -3.29 2.02 2.32
CA ASN A 258 -4.72 2.01 2.65
C ASN A 258 -5.12 0.73 3.38
N LEU A 259 -4.76 -0.44 2.86
CA LEU A 259 -5.13 -1.73 3.46
C LEU A 259 -4.59 -1.89 4.88
N SER A 260 -3.36 -1.42 5.14
CA SER A 260 -2.76 -1.38 6.48
C SER A 260 -3.60 -0.56 7.46
N LEU A 261 -4.02 0.64 7.03
CA LEU A 261 -4.80 1.56 7.85
C LEU A 261 -6.27 1.13 7.96
N ALA A 262 -6.84 0.51 6.93
CA ALA A 262 -8.18 -0.05 6.93
C ALA A 262 -8.26 -1.27 7.86
N LEU A 263 -7.24 -2.13 7.87
CA LEU A 263 -7.12 -3.21 8.84
C LEU A 263 -7.05 -2.62 10.25
N LEU A 264 -6.20 -1.62 10.50
CA LEU A 264 -6.15 -0.95 11.80
C LEU A 264 -7.52 -0.39 12.22
N GLN A 265 -8.21 0.32 11.33
CA GLN A 265 -9.55 0.87 11.62
C GLN A 265 -10.56 -0.23 11.92
N THR A 266 -10.47 -1.37 11.24
CA THR A 266 -11.28 -2.57 11.50
C THR A 266 -11.01 -3.11 12.91
N LEU A 267 -9.74 -3.29 13.30
CA LEU A 267 -9.40 -3.78 14.64
C LEU A 267 -9.87 -2.83 15.74
N LEU A 268 -9.77 -1.51 15.52
CA LEU A 268 -10.30 -0.51 16.44
C LEU A 268 -11.81 -0.64 16.60
N GLU A 269 -12.53 -0.84 15.50
CA GLU A 269 -13.98 -0.98 15.53
C GLU A 269 -14.42 -2.27 16.24
N ILE A 270 -13.81 -3.41 15.90
CA ILE A 270 -14.05 -4.69 16.58
C ILE A 270 -13.85 -4.55 18.10
N ARG A 271 -12.81 -3.82 18.53
CA ARG A 271 -12.54 -3.55 19.94
C ARG A 271 -13.58 -2.63 20.59
N ARG A 272 -14.04 -1.59 19.89
CA ARG A 272 -15.12 -0.70 20.37
C ARG A 272 -16.42 -1.46 20.57
N GLN A 273 -16.69 -2.42 19.68
CA GLN A 273 -17.84 -3.31 19.77
C GLN A 273 -17.64 -4.47 20.77
N ASN A 274 -16.45 -4.56 21.40
CA ASN A 274 -16.06 -5.63 22.32
C ASN A 274 -16.27 -7.04 21.74
N GLN A 275 -16.06 -7.18 20.43
CA GLN A 275 -16.23 -8.43 19.71
C GLN A 275 -15.00 -9.32 19.84
N ARG A 276 -15.22 -10.63 19.81
CA ARG A 276 -14.19 -11.68 19.75
C ARG A 276 -14.33 -12.44 18.43
N ILE A 277 -13.26 -13.10 18.01
CA ILE A 277 -13.29 -13.94 16.82
C ILE A 277 -13.03 -15.38 17.24
N THR A 278 -13.98 -16.27 16.94
CA THR A 278 -13.76 -17.71 17.03
C THR A 278 -12.82 -18.12 15.90
N TRP A 279 -11.67 -18.67 16.26
CA TRP A 279 -10.57 -18.99 15.34
C TRP A 279 -10.02 -20.37 15.65
N PHE A 280 -10.30 -21.33 14.76
CA PHE A 280 -9.99 -22.76 14.97
C PHE A 280 -10.60 -23.27 16.28
N HIS A 281 -11.91 -23.02 16.43
CA HIS A 281 -12.73 -23.41 17.58
C HIS A 281 -12.35 -22.78 18.93
N GLU A 282 -11.46 -21.78 18.94
CA GLU A 282 -11.09 -21.04 20.14
C GLU A 282 -11.48 -19.56 20.02
N ASP A 283 -12.08 -19.01 21.06
CA ASP A 283 -12.44 -17.59 21.11
C ASP A 283 -11.20 -16.71 21.37
N ARG A 284 -10.75 -16.01 20.35
CA ARG A 284 -9.56 -15.15 20.39
C ARG A 284 -9.91 -13.68 20.63
N HIS A 285 -9.02 -13.01 21.34
CA HIS A 285 -9.02 -11.56 21.43
C HIS A 285 -8.50 -10.94 20.12
N VAL A 286 -8.82 -9.66 19.93
CA VAL A 286 -8.35 -8.88 18.78
C VAL A 286 -7.39 -7.79 19.28
N PRO A 287 -6.09 -8.12 19.45
CA PRO A 287 -5.09 -7.15 19.86
C PRO A 287 -4.78 -6.16 18.72
N LEU A 288 -4.17 -5.02 19.07
CA LEU A 288 -3.64 -4.06 18.09
C LEU A 288 -2.16 -4.37 17.84
N PRO A 289 -1.61 -4.06 16.65
CA PRO A 289 -0.19 -4.20 16.38
C PRO A 289 0.65 -3.19 17.19
N GLY A 290 1.96 -3.40 17.27
CA GLY A 290 2.90 -2.45 17.89
C GLY A 290 2.98 -1.10 17.18
N GLY A 291 2.64 -1.04 15.89
CA GLY A 291 2.56 0.19 15.13
C GLY A 291 2.07 -0.02 13.69
N VAL A 292 1.88 1.09 12.96
CA VAL A 292 1.54 1.08 11.54
C VAL A 292 2.47 2.01 10.77
N THR A 293 2.89 1.58 9.59
CA THR A 293 3.68 2.37 8.66
C THR A 293 3.01 2.41 7.29
N ALA A 294 2.94 3.60 6.69
CA ALA A 294 2.32 3.78 5.39
C ALA A 294 3.15 4.73 4.51
N ILE A 295 3.49 4.28 3.30
CA ILE A 295 4.17 5.09 2.29
C ILE A 295 3.15 5.51 1.25
N SER A 296 2.94 6.81 1.09
CA SER A 296 2.07 7.36 0.06
C SER A 296 0.68 6.70 0.04
N PRO A 297 -0.02 6.54 1.20
CA PRO A 297 -1.24 5.73 1.25
C PRO A 297 -2.38 6.35 0.43
N TRP A 298 -3.18 5.50 -0.22
CA TRP A 298 -4.36 5.93 -0.98
C TRP A 298 -5.64 5.91 -0.14
N LEU A 299 -6.02 7.02 0.47
CA LEU A 299 -7.04 7.14 1.52
C LEU A 299 -8.40 7.68 1.04
N ASP A 300 -8.49 8.19 -0.18
CA ASP A 300 -9.72 8.68 -0.80
C ASP A 300 -9.97 7.96 -2.13
N VAL A 301 -10.86 6.95 -2.14
CA VAL A 301 -11.05 6.10 -3.32
C VAL A 301 -11.76 6.81 -4.47
N VAL A 302 -12.42 7.96 -4.21
CA VAL A 302 -13.09 8.76 -5.25
C VAL A 302 -12.21 9.89 -5.80
N GLN A 303 -11.01 10.07 -5.24
CA GLN A 303 -9.99 11.00 -5.74
C GLN A 303 -10.48 12.46 -5.79
N GLY A 304 -11.18 12.89 -4.74
CA GLY A 304 -11.83 14.21 -4.67
C GLY A 304 -10.94 15.34 -4.15
N MET A 305 -9.82 15.03 -3.50
CA MET A 305 -8.98 16.07 -2.90
C MET A 305 -8.15 16.86 -3.93
N PRO A 306 -7.86 18.17 -3.69
CA PRO A 306 -7.24 19.05 -4.69
C PRO A 306 -5.85 18.64 -5.20
N SER A 307 -5.04 17.95 -4.38
CA SER A 307 -3.71 17.47 -4.78
C SER A 307 -3.74 16.60 -6.02
N TRP A 308 -4.81 15.85 -6.26
CA TRP A 308 -4.95 15.02 -7.47
C TRP A 308 -4.85 15.80 -8.78
N LYS A 309 -5.21 17.09 -8.78
CA LYS A 309 -5.05 18.00 -9.93
C LYS A 309 -3.80 18.87 -9.77
N ARG A 310 -3.61 19.46 -8.59
CA ARG A 310 -2.54 20.43 -8.32
C ARG A 310 -1.14 19.81 -8.44
N ASN A 311 -0.97 18.57 -8.02
CA ASN A 311 0.34 17.92 -7.92
C ASN A 311 0.73 17.08 -9.14
N GLN A 312 -0.08 17.10 -10.22
CA GLN A 312 0.17 16.34 -11.45
C GLN A 312 1.57 16.58 -12.06
N THR A 313 2.14 17.78 -11.89
CA THR A 313 3.48 18.11 -12.39
C THR A 313 4.59 17.28 -11.74
N TRP A 314 4.37 16.78 -10.52
CA TRP A 314 5.38 16.10 -9.70
C TRP A 314 5.22 14.58 -9.72
N ASP A 315 4.08 14.09 -10.19
CA ASP A 315 3.67 12.70 -10.02
C ASP A 315 3.53 11.97 -11.36
N TYR A 316 3.52 10.64 -11.30
CA TYR A 316 3.27 9.79 -12.47
C TYR A 316 1.87 9.17 -12.48
N LEU A 317 1.09 9.36 -11.41
CA LEU A 317 -0.28 8.88 -11.36
C LEU A 317 -1.17 9.65 -12.35
N PRO A 318 -2.12 8.97 -13.02
CA PRO A 318 -3.03 9.63 -13.94
C PRO A 318 -3.91 10.67 -13.22
N PRO A 319 -4.44 11.66 -13.94
CA PRO A 319 -5.53 12.51 -13.46
C PRO A 319 -6.73 11.70 -12.97
N PRO A 320 -7.55 12.26 -12.05
CA PRO A 320 -8.73 11.56 -11.53
C PRO A 320 -9.65 11.03 -12.62
N ASN A 321 -9.80 9.72 -12.67
CA ASN A 321 -10.63 9.04 -13.68
C ASN A 321 -11.26 7.73 -13.18
N VAL A 322 -11.21 7.46 -11.87
CA VAL A 322 -11.59 6.16 -11.29
C VAL A 322 -13.05 5.77 -11.48
N LEU A 323 -13.94 6.72 -11.75
CA LEU A 323 -15.38 6.49 -11.97
C LEU A 323 -15.83 6.59 -13.44
N ASP A 324 -14.94 6.97 -14.35
CA ASP A 324 -15.18 7.07 -15.81
C ASP A 324 -14.06 6.36 -16.59
N ARG A 325 -13.75 5.13 -16.16
CA ARG A 325 -12.67 4.34 -16.73
C ARG A 325 -13.04 3.82 -18.11
N LYS A 326 -12.10 3.92 -19.05
CA LYS A 326 -12.26 3.46 -20.45
C LYS A 326 -11.43 2.21 -20.75
N ASP A 327 -11.28 1.32 -19.78
CA ASP A 327 -10.54 0.07 -19.95
C ASP A 327 -11.19 -0.81 -21.03
N PRO A 328 -10.40 -1.43 -21.93
CA PRO A 328 -10.92 -2.40 -22.87
C PRO A 328 -11.59 -3.58 -22.16
N PRO A 329 -12.74 -4.07 -22.67
CA PRO A 329 -13.47 -5.16 -22.03
C PRO A 329 -12.64 -6.46 -22.00
N CYS A 330 -12.83 -7.25 -20.96
CA CYS A 330 -12.22 -8.56 -20.74
C CYS A 330 -13.05 -9.39 -19.76
N ALA A 331 -12.62 -10.61 -19.46
CA ALA A 331 -13.33 -11.50 -18.54
C ALA A 331 -13.52 -10.93 -17.12
N ALA A 332 -12.69 -9.95 -16.72
CA ALA A 332 -12.77 -9.32 -15.41
C ALA A 332 -13.51 -7.97 -15.40
N TRP A 333 -13.65 -7.30 -16.55
CA TRP A 333 -14.19 -5.94 -16.63
C TRP A 333 -14.91 -5.64 -17.96
N PRO A 334 -16.10 -4.99 -17.97
CA PRO A 334 -16.87 -4.55 -16.81
C PRO A 334 -17.30 -5.74 -15.94
N SER A 335 -17.45 -5.51 -14.64
CA SER A 335 -17.85 -6.56 -13.70
C SER A 335 -19.31 -6.97 -13.92
N ASN A 336 -19.69 -8.11 -13.35
CA ASN A 336 -21.08 -8.53 -13.20
C ASN A 336 -21.38 -8.81 -11.71
N PRO A 337 -22.31 -8.09 -11.05
CA PRO A 337 -23.03 -6.92 -11.56
C PRO A 337 -22.10 -5.75 -11.94
N PRO A 338 -22.54 -4.84 -12.84
CA PRO A 338 -21.74 -3.70 -13.25
C PRO A 338 -21.54 -2.73 -12.08
N ARG A 339 -20.36 -2.11 -12.05
CA ARG A 339 -20.01 -1.01 -11.14
C ARG A 339 -19.07 -0.05 -11.83
N ARG A 340 -18.98 1.19 -11.34
CA ARG A 340 -18.12 2.23 -11.91
C ARG A 340 -16.67 2.11 -11.44
N HIS A 341 -16.46 1.62 -10.22
CA HIS A 341 -15.13 1.53 -9.62
C HIS A 341 -14.59 0.09 -9.58
N VAL A 342 -13.33 -0.09 -9.97
CA VAL A 342 -12.73 -1.44 -10.05
C VAL A 342 -12.73 -2.15 -8.69
N PHE A 343 -12.36 -1.42 -7.63
CA PHE A 343 -12.13 -1.94 -6.28
C PHE A 343 -13.38 -2.13 -5.44
N ILE A 344 -14.43 -1.32 -5.59
CA ILE A 344 -15.53 -1.24 -4.62
C ILE A 344 -16.85 -1.03 -5.36
N ASP A 345 -17.94 -1.56 -4.79
CA ASP A 345 -19.28 -1.35 -5.33
C ASP A 345 -19.72 0.11 -5.09
N ASP A 346 -20.53 0.65 -6.00
CA ASP A 346 -20.80 2.09 -6.10
C ASP A 346 -21.43 2.68 -4.82
N ASP A 347 -22.32 1.92 -4.16
CA ASP A 347 -22.97 2.31 -2.90
C ASP A 347 -21.98 2.45 -1.73
N TYR A 348 -20.81 1.80 -1.82
CA TYR A 348 -19.79 1.78 -0.77
C TYR A 348 -18.59 2.70 -1.05
N LEU A 349 -18.62 3.50 -2.12
CA LEU A 349 -17.51 4.41 -2.49
C LEU A 349 -17.08 5.35 -1.34
N LEU A 350 -18.04 5.81 -0.54
CA LEU A 350 -17.79 6.71 0.59
C LEU A 350 -17.64 5.96 1.92
N HIS A 351 -17.61 4.63 1.92
CA HIS A 351 -17.53 3.84 3.13
C HIS A 351 -16.22 4.14 3.90
N PRO A 352 -16.25 4.47 5.21
CA PRO A 352 -15.07 4.90 5.96
C PRO A 352 -13.93 3.88 6.07
N MET A 353 -14.17 2.60 5.79
CA MET A 353 -13.11 1.56 5.72
C MET A 353 -12.48 1.40 4.33
N ALA A 354 -13.01 2.08 3.32
CA ALA A 354 -12.39 2.16 1.99
C ALA A 354 -11.81 3.58 1.78
N SER A 355 -12.64 4.60 1.99
CA SER A 355 -12.27 6.02 1.98
C SER A 355 -11.96 6.50 3.41
N LEU A 356 -10.77 6.17 3.88
CA LEU A 356 -10.32 6.39 5.26
C LEU A 356 -10.27 7.86 5.66
N THR A 357 -10.22 8.79 4.72
CA THR A 357 -10.37 10.23 4.99
C THR A 357 -11.70 10.57 5.67
N LEU A 358 -12.72 9.73 5.51
CA LEU A 358 -14.05 9.89 6.09
C LEU A 358 -14.22 9.19 7.46
N SER A 359 -13.18 8.51 7.97
CA SER A 359 -13.20 7.89 9.30
C SER A 359 -13.37 8.91 10.43
N LYS A 360 -14.29 8.65 11.37
CA LYS A 360 -14.61 9.58 12.47
C LYS A 360 -13.54 9.67 13.54
N SER A 361 -12.95 8.54 13.91
CA SER A 361 -12.01 8.51 15.02
C SER A 361 -11.02 7.36 14.91
N TRP A 362 -9.78 7.71 15.22
CA TRP A 362 -8.62 6.83 15.37
C TRP A 362 -8.18 6.71 16.83
N LYS A 363 -8.99 7.19 17.78
CA LYS A 363 -8.67 7.13 19.21
C LYS A 363 -8.40 5.68 19.62
N GLY A 364 -7.27 5.47 20.30
CA GLY A 364 -6.79 4.16 20.72
C GLY A 364 -5.92 3.44 19.69
N ALA A 365 -5.64 4.04 18.53
CA ALA A 365 -4.68 3.50 17.57
C ALA A 365 -3.27 3.41 18.17
N PRO A 366 -2.45 2.42 17.76
CA PRO A 366 -1.03 2.41 18.06
C PRO A 366 -0.32 3.52 17.28
N PRO A 367 0.98 3.78 17.55
CA PRO A 367 1.73 4.79 16.81
C PRO A 367 1.71 4.57 15.29
N VAL A 368 1.67 5.67 14.53
CA VAL A 368 1.62 5.66 13.07
C VAL A 368 2.79 6.43 12.47
N TYR A 369 3.47 5.82 11.50
CA TYR A 369 4.39 6.50 10.60
C TYR A 369 3.74 6.68 9.23
N LEU A 370 3.69 7.91 8.72
CA LEU A 370 3.17 8.20 7.38
C LEU A 370 4.18 9.07 6.63
N THR A 371 4.40 8.75 5.36
CA THR A 371 5.21 9.57 4.45
C THR A 371 4.49 9.82 3.14
N CYS A 372 4.70 10.99 2.55
CA CYS A 372 4.23 11.31 1.21
C CYS A 372 5.21 12.25 0.51
N GLY A 373 5.17 12.29 -0.81
CA GLY A 373 5.82 13.34 -1.59
C GLY A 373 4.92 14.55 -1.87
N TRP A 374 5.29 15.36 -2.86
CA TRP A 374 4.40 16.30 -3.53
C TRP A 374 3.53 15.58 -4.56
N GLU A 375 2.94 14.47 -4.17
CA GLU A 375 2.21 13.53 -5.02
C GLU A 375 0.71 13.84 -5.08
N CYS A 376 -0.01 13.16 -5.97
CA CYS A 376 -1.46 13.30 -6.13
C CYS A 376 -2.22 12.99 -4.82
N LEU A 377 -1.71 12.09 -3.98
CA LEU A 377 -2.33 11.68 -2.71
C LEU A 377 -1.84 12.48 -1.50
N ALA A 378 -1.11 13.58 -1.71
CA ALA A 378 -0.53 14.33 -0.60
C ALA A 378 -1.59 14.89 0.37
N ASP A 379 -2.68 15.47 -0.14
CA ASP A 379 -3.67 16.14 0.72
C ASP A 379 -4.43 15.15 1.61
N GLU A 380 -4.73 13.95 1.11
CA GLU A 380 -5.42 12.89 1.86
C GLU A 380 -4.53 12.32 2.97
N GLY A 381 -3.23 12.12 2.71
CA GLY A 381 -2.25 11.74 3.73
C GLY A 381 -2.10 12.81 4.81
N LYS A 382 -1.96 14.08 4.42
CA LYS A 382 -1.85 15.23 5.34
C LYS A 382 -3.08 15.42 6.21
N TRP A 383 -4.28 15.25 5.63
CA TRP A 383 -5.53 15.26 6.37
C TRP A 383 -5.56 14.17 7.44
N LEU A 384 -5.23 12.93 7.07
CA LEU A 384 -5.24 11.81 8.02
C LEU A 384 -4.24 12.03 9.17
N VAL A 385 -3.05 12.57 8.90
CA VAL A 385 -2.06 12.90 9.93
C VAL A 385 -2.60 13.90 10.93
N LYS A 386 -3.24 14.97 10.46
CA LYS A 386 -3.91 15.95 11.32
C LYS A 386 -5.00 15.29 12.17
N LYS A 387 -5.82 14.43 11.55
CA LYS A 387 -6.89 13.70 12.24
C LYS A 387 -6.38 12.75 13.33
N LEU A 388 -5.34 11.94 13.01
CA LEU A 388 -4.69 11.03 13.95
C LEU A 388 -4.12 11.80 15.15
N SER A 389 -3.44 12.91 14.90
CA SER A 389 -2.90 13.78 15.95
C SER A 389 -4.00 14.30 16.88
N HIS A 390 -5.09 14.84 16.32
CA HIS A 390 -6.23 15.34 17.10
C HIS A 390 -6.98 14.23 17.86
N ASP A 391 -6.92 12.98 17.39
CA ASP A 391 -7.42 11.81 18.11
C ASP A 391 -6.45 11.29 19.21
N GLY A 392 -5.31 11.96 19.40
CA GLY A 392 -4.32 11.63 20.44
C GLY A 392 -3.36 10.50 20.06
N VAL A 393 -3.24 10.17 18.77
CA VAL A 393 -2.34 9.12 18.28
C VAL A 393 -0.92 9.68 18.15
N PRO A 394 0.13 8.97 18.61
CA PRO A 394 1.51 9.33 18.29
C PRO A 394 1.78 9.17 16.79
N VAL A 395 2.12 10.27 16.10
CA VAL A 395 2.32 10.27 14.63
C VAL A 395 3.69 10.80 14.25
N VAL A 396 4.44 10.00 13.49
CA VAL A 396 5.65 10.47 12.78
C VAL A 396 5.28 10.68 11.32
N PHE A 397 5.25 11.93 10.88
CA PHE A 397 4.96 12.32 9.51
C PHE A 397 6.16 12.96 8.83
N GLU A 398 6.48 12.48 7.64
CA GLU A 398 7.54 13.05 6.80
C GLU A 398 6.99 13.37 5.39
N GLU A 399 6.93 14.64 5.02
CA GLU A 399 6.65 15.09 3.65
C GLU A 399 7.95 15.31 2.89
N TYR A 400 8.11 14.69 1.73
CA TYR A 400 9.32 14.81 0.91
C TYR A 400 9.10 15.77 -0.27
N GLU A 401 9.87 16.85 -0.28
CA GLU A 401 9.80 17.91 -1.28
C GLU A 401 10.07 17.38 -2.70
N ALA A 402 9.17 17.70 -3.63
CA ALA A 402 9.22 17.32 -5.05
C ALA A 402 9.33 15.82 -5.35
N MET A 403 9.06 14.96 -4.36
CA MET A 403 9.04 13.52 -4.58
C MET A 403 7.70 13.06 -5.18
N PRO A 404 7.72 12.13 -6.15
CA PRO A 404 6.51 11.51 -6.70
C PRO A 404 5.92 10.46 -5.75
N HIS A 405 4.77 9.90 -6.13
CA HIS A 405 4.16 8.76 -5.44
C HIS A 405 5.15 7.61 -5.21
N VAL A 406 5.20 7.03 -4.00
CA VAL A 406 6.04 5.86 -3.65
C VAL A 406 7.53 6.05 -4.06
N PHE A 407 8.04 7.29 -3.98
CA PHE A 407 9.41 7.63 -4.38
C PHE A 407 10.47 6.73 -3.72
N ALA A 408 10.21 6.28 -2.48
CA ALA A 408 11.10 5.43 -1.69
C ALA A 408 11.47 4.12 -2.40
N PHE A 409 10.59 3.57 -3.24
CA PHE A 409 10.82 2.30 -3.95
C PHE A 409 11.12 2.45 -5.43
N ILE A 410 10.79 3.60 -6.04
CA ILE A 410 11.07 3.84 -7.46
C ILE A 410 12.36 4.64 -7.67
N LEU A 411 12.64 5.63 -6.80
CA LEU A 411 13.80 6.51 -6.89
C LEU A 411 14.92 6.06 -5.93
N THR A 412 15.16 4.76 -5.81
CA THR A 412 16.00 4.14 -4.76
C THR A 412 17.47 4.59 -4.71
N LYS A 413 17.93 5.39 -5.68
CA LYS A 413 19.29 5.96 -5.72
C LYS A 413 19.37 7.39 -5.16
N ARG A 414 18.24 7.96 -4.79
CA ARG A 414 18.13 9.30 -4.20
C ARG A 414 18.39 9.24 -2.68
N PRO A 415 19.11 10.21 -2.10
CA PRO A 415 19.28 10.31 -0.66
C PRO A 415 17.93 10.42 0.06
N GLU A 416 16.93 11.06 -0.55
CA GLU A 416 15.57 11.15 -0.03
C GLU A 416 14.95 9.76 0.18
N ALA A 417 15.06 8.88 -0.83
CA ALA A 417 14.54 7.50 -0.73
C ALA A 417 15.28 6.70 0.35
N ALA A 418 16.61 6.87 0.47
CA ALA A 418 17.40 6.22 1.51
C ALA A 418 17.02 6.73 2.92
N ARG A 419 16.84 8.04 3.09
CA ARG A 419 16.42 8.68 4.35
C ARG A 419 15.00 8.26 4.75
N CYS A 420 14.08 8.16 3.79
CA CYS A 420 12.72 7.67 4.01
C CYS A 420 12.74 6.23 4.51
N LEU A 421 13.48 5.36 3.85
CA LEU A 421 13.56 3.95 4.23
C LEU A 421 14.24 3.78 5.60
N ALA A 422 15.26 4.58 5.91
CA ALA A 422 15.90 4.59 7.22
C ALA A 422 14.94 5.05 8.34
N GLY A 423 14.19 6.14 8.12
CA GLY A 423 13.19 6.65 9.06
C GLY A 423 12.08 5.63 9.34
N LEU A 424 11.51 5.08 8.26
CA LEU A 424 10.48 4.04 8.29
C LEU A 424 10.92 2.81 9.09
N THR A 425 12.08 2.25 8.78
CA THR A 425 12.57 1.02 9.42
C THR A 425 13.05 1.26 10.85
N ASN A 426 13.59 2.44 11.15
CA ASN A 426 13.87 2.85 12.52
C ASN A 426 12.58 2.94 13.35
N PHE A 427 11.52 3.55 12.79
CA PHE A 427 10.21 3.59 13.45
C PHE A 427 9.70 2.17 13.74
N MET A 428 9.76 1.25 12.78
CA MET A 428 9.36 -0.15 12.98
C MET A 428 10.09 -0.81 14.14
N LYS A 429 11.41 -0.59 14.24
CA LYS A 429 12.21 -1.10 15.36
C LYS A 429 11.80 -0.48 16.70
N VAL A 430 11.68 0.84 16.76
CA VAL A 430 11.33 1.54 18.00
C VAL A 430 9.92 1.16 18.45
N ALA A 431 8.97 0.97 17.54
CA ALA A 431 7.61 0.53 17.87
C ALA A 431 7.57 -0.82 18.60
N VAL A 432 8.49 -1.73 18.24
CA VAL A 432 8.60 -3.05 18.85
C VAL A 432 9.49 -3.05 20.10
N GLU A 433 10.66 -2.41 20.03
CA GLU A 433 11.70 -2.50 21.04
C GLU A 433 11.54 -1.45 22.16
N ASN A 434 10.93 -0.30 21.87
CA ASN A 434 10.77 0.80 22.82
C ASN A 434 9.63 1.78 22.43
N PRO A 435 8.36 1.32 22.42
CA PRO A 435 7.23 2.11 21.91
C PRO A 435 7.04 3.44 22.64
N ALA A 436 7.38 3.51 23.94
CA ALA A 436 7.27 4.73 24.75
C ALA A 436 8.17 5.89 24.25
N LYS A 437 9.17 5.62 23.40
CA LYS A 437 10.02 6.65 22.79
C LYS A 437 9.41 7.28 21.54
N ILE A 438 8.29 6.76 21.03
CA ILE A 438 7.65 7.35 19.85
C ILE A 438 6.88 8.59 20.28
N ALA A 439 7.40 9.75 19.91
CA ALA A 439 6.73 11.03 20.04
C ALA A 439 6.26 11.54 18.68
N SER A 440 5.19 12.32 18.68
CA SER A 440 4.69 12.95 17.45
C SER A 440 5.72 13.91 16.87
N ARG A 441 5.96 13.82 15.56
CA ARG A 441 6.88 14.68 14.81
C ARG A 441 6.36 14.86 13.39
N TYR A 442 6.33 16.10 12.91
CA TYR A 442 5.86 16.45 11.57
C TYR A 442 6.97 17.24 10.88
N THR A 443 7.48 16.74 9.76
CA THR A 443 8.65 17.34 9.09
C THR A 443 8.51 17.33 7.58
N THR A 444 8.92 18.43 6.95
CA THR A 444 9.24 18.46 5.52
C THR A 444 10.70 18.12 5.36
N ILE A 445 11.01 17.22 4.44
CA ILE A 445 12.36 16.83 4.07
C ILE A 445 12.69 17.54 2.75
N LYS A 446 13.67 18.44 2.79
CA LYS A 446 14.06 19.25 1.64
C LYS A 446 14.72 18.42 0.55
N ALA A 447 14.39 18.74 -0.70
CA ALA A 447 14.96 18.04 -1.85
C ALA A 447 16.47 18.27 -1.91
N ARG A 448 17.20 17.25 -2.35
CA ARG A 448 18.68 17.18 -2.46
C ARG A 448 19.42 17.18 -1.13
N THR A 449 19.09 18.06 -0.20
CA THR A 449 19.80 18.22 1.08
C THR A 449 19.32 17.25 2.15
N CYS A 450 18.07 16.78 2.07
CA CYS A 450 17.39 16.05 3.14
C CYS A 450 17.34 16.82 4.47
N GLU A 451 17.45 18.15 4.44
CA GLU A 451 17.27 18.99 5.61
C GLU A 451 15.84 18.86 6.14
N GLU A 452 15.72 18.71 7.46
CA GLU A 452 14.43 18.58 8.13
C GLU A 452 13.90 19.94 8.57
N VAL A 453 12.72 20.29 8.08
CA VAL A 453 12.00 21.50 8.49
C VAL A 453 10.76 21.08 9.25
N LYS A 454 10.63 21.52 10.50
CA LYS A 454 9.46 21.21 11.33
C LYS A 454 8.19 21.83 10.71
N ILE A 455 7.12 21.05 10.70
CA ILE A 455 5.78 21.49 10.28
C ILE A 455 4.87 21.59 11.50
N ASP A 456 3.96 22.56 11.49
CA ASP A 456 2.82 22.58 12.40
C ASP A 456 1.73 21.62 11.90
N VAL A 457 1.27 20.72 12.77
CA VAL A 457 0.25 19.72 12.41
C VAL A 457 -1.06 20.38 11.95
N ASP A 458 -1.40 21.53 12.52
CA ASP A 458 -2.64 22.22 12.20
C ASP A 458 -2.61 22.87 10.81
N SER A 459 -1.41 23.16 10.29
CA SER A 459 -1.21 23.71 8.94
C SER A 459 -1.18 22.65 7.83
N LEU A 460 -1.19 21.34 8.16
CA LEU A 460 -1.08 20.27 7.17
C LEU A 460 -2.26 20.21 6.19
N SER A 461 -3.47 20.52 6.68
CA SER A 461 -4.68 20.56 5.86
C SER A 461 -5.57 21.73 6.29
N PRO A 462 -6.02 22.55 5.33
CA PRO A 462 -6.96 23.65 5.61
C PRO A 462 -8.41 23.15 5.72
N HIS A 463 -8.67 21.89 5.39
CA HIS A 463 -10.03 21.36 5.26
C HIS A 463 -10.59 20.87 6.59
N SER A 464 -11.91 20.94 6.72
CA SER A 464 -12.68 20.27 7.77
C SER A 464 -13.21 18.91 7.29
N GLN A 465 -13.69 18.07 8.21
CA GLN A 465 -14.29 16.79 7.83
C GLN A 465 -15.50 16.97 6.89
N ASP A 466 -16.27 18.04 7.05
CA ASP A 466 -17.41 18.34 6.18
C ASP A 466 -16.98 18.78 4.78
N ASP A 467 -15.84 19.45 4.64
CA ASP A 467 -15.29 19.80 3.33
C ASP A 467 -14.90 18.54 2.56
N LEU A 468 -14.25 17.59 3.21
CA LEU A 468 -13.89 16.31 2.59
C LEU A 468 -15.12 15.51 2.17
N ARG A 469 -16.16 15.48 3.02
CA ARG A 469 -17.44 14.86 2.65
C ARG A 469 -18.00 15.52 1.39
N LYS A 470 -18.12 16.86 1.36
CA LYS A 470 -18.64 17.58 0.18
C LYS A 470 -17.82 17.27 -1.08
N MET A 471 -16.49 17.28 -0.99
CA MET A 471 -15.62 16.92 -2.12
C MET A 471 -15.90 15.50 -2.63
N ALA A 472 -16.06 14.54 -1.73
CA ALA A 472 -16.32 13.16 -2.11
C ALA A 472 -17.72 12.97 -2.74
N TYR A 473 -18.76 13.62 -2.20
CA TYR A 473 -20.12 13.62 -2.76
C TYR A 473 -20.16 14.26 -4.17
N MET A 474 -19.43 15.35 -4.39
CA MET A 474 -19.31 15.97 -5.71
C MET A 474 -18.66 15.02 -6.73
N MET A 475 -17.68 14.22 -6.33
CA MET A 475 -17.00 13.29 -7.24
C MET A 475 -17.90 12.14 -7.71
N ILE A 476 -18.77 11.62 -6.84
CA ILE A 476 -19.67 10.52 -7.21
C ILE A 476 -20.91 10.98 -8.01
N GLY A 477 -21.14 12.29 -8.10
CA GLY A 477 -22.23 12.90 -8.85
C GLY A 477 -23.53 13.08 -8.06
N THR A 478 -23.43 13.20 -6.74
CA THR A 478 -24.58 13.39 -5.84
C THR A 478 -24.52 14.79 -5.21
N ASP A 479 -25.38 15.71 -5.67
CA ASP A 479 -25.42 17.09 -5.17
C ASP A 479 -26.06 17.22 -3.77
N SER A 480 -26.77 16.19 -3.30
CA SER A 480 -27.46 16.17 -2.00
C SER A 480 -26.66 15.40 -0.96
N MET A 481 -25.92 16.12 -0.10
CA MET A 481 -25.53 15.56 1.20
C MET A 481 -26.82 15.20 1.97
N PRO A 482 -27.01 13.96 2.45
CA PRO A 482 -28.08 13.71 3.40
C PRO A 482 -27.89 14.63 4.61
N SER A 483 -28.94 15.33 5.03
CA SER A 483 -28.88 16.22 6.19
C SER A 483 -28.41 15.42 7.40
N ALA A 484 -27.27 15.81 7.99
CA ALA A 484 -26.73 15.14 9.17
C ALA A 484 -27.82 15.03 10.24
N PRO A 485 -28.02 13.87 10.88
CA PRO A 485 -28.89 13.78 12.05
C PRO A 485 -28.32 14.73 13.12
N ILE A 486 -29.15 15.66 13.58
CA ILE A 486 -28.83 16.50 14.74
C ILE A 486 -28.56 15.52 15.89
N ALA A 487 -27.30 15.36 16.27
CA ALA A 487 -26.94 14.61 17.46
C ALA A 487 -27.56 15.33 18.66
N LYS A 488 -28.60 14.74 19.27
CA LYS A 488 -29.01 15.13 20.62
C LYS A 488 -27.83 14.80 21.54
N LEU A 489 -27.42 15.83 22.29
CA LEU A 489 -26.28 15.93 23.21
C LEU A 489 -26.09 14.71 24.12
#